data_AF-A0A7X0TMM3-F1
#
_entry.id   AF-A0A7X0TMM3-F1
#
_cell.length_a   1.000
_cell.length_b   1.000
_cell.length_c   1.000
_cell.angle_alpha   90.00
_cell.angle_beta   90.00
_cell.angle_gamma   90.00
#
_symmetry.space_group_name_H-M   'P 1'
#
loop_
_entity.id
_entity.type
_entity.pdbx_description
1 polymer ?
#
loop_
_entity_poly.entity_id
_entity_poly.type
_entity_poly.pdbx_seq_one_letter_code
_entity_poly.pdbx_strand_id
1 'polypeptide(L)'
;MRQILQDYLEISKQPLRKEKNRQYKIWFETNYEDLPNFDDLIVFFASSDKSYFLMNKLLFPMLDEELFDKQNRVACRFIFTNDLAEAYADYRFKKHNIPENDVLTLAQKLIPNSPELLEYRYQLLQNYFAFAFHEIPSGILHGMNGATVDEAKEGLHALEEYTEISKQLGYLEENQEAITQMRTYYHQWINYLKMNDSSIPFSEYTKKP
;
A
#
# COMPACT_ATOMS: atom_id res chain seq x y z
N MET A 1 -23.62 3.60 -23.25
CA MET A 1 -23.09 2.98 -22.02
C MET A 1 -23.50 1.51 -22.06
N ARG A 2 -22.57 0.57 -21.84
CA ARG A 2 -22.83 -0.87 -21.98
C ARG A 2 -23.79 -1.37 -20.88
N GLN A 3 -24.56 -2.42 -21.16
CA GLN A 3 -25.64 -2.91 -20.27
C GLN A 3 -25.12 -3.21 -18.86
N ILE A 4 -23.96 -3.85 -18.74
CA ILE A 4 -23.36 -4.19 -17.46
C ILE A 4 -23.12 -2.96 -16.56
N LEU A 5 -22.73 -1.83 -17.15
CA LEU A 5 -22.50 -0.58 -16.42
C LEU A 5 -23.82 0.14 -16.10
N GLN A 6 -24.80 0.05 -17.00
CA GLN A 6 -26.15 0.59 -16.76
C GLN A 6 -26.82 -0.13 -15.58
N ASP A 7 -26.83 -1.46 -15.60
CA ASP A 7 -27.39 -2.27 -14.52
C ASP A 7 -26.72 -1.95 -13.18
N TYR A 8 -25.40 -1.79 -13.18
CA TYR A 8 -24.66 -1.41 -11.99
C TYR A 8 -25.13 -0.07 -11.40
N LEU A 9 -25.33 0.95 -12.26
CA LEU A 9 -25.83 2.26 -11.84
C LEU A 9 -27.27 2.21 -11.36
N GLU A 10 -28.12 1.39 -11.96
CA GLU A 10 -29.49 1.22 -11.44
C GLU A 10 -29.49 0.59 -10.05
N ILE A 11 -28.61 -0.39 -9.82
CA ILE A 11 -28.44 -1.01 -8.50
C ILE A 11 -27.87 -0.01 -7.49
N SER A 12 -26.94 0.87 -7.88
CA SER A 12 -26.32 1.83 -6.95
C SER A 12 -27.34 2.82 -6.36
N LYS A 13 -28.38 3.16 -7.13
CA LYS A 13 -29.50 4.01 -6.70
C LYS A 13 -30.40 3.37 -5.64
N GLN A 14 -30.32 2.06 -5.42
CA GLN A 14 -31.14 1.37 -4.42
C GLN A 14 -30.82 1.87 -2.99
N PRO A 15 -31.76 2.55 -2.28
CA PRO A 15 -31.49 3.10 -0.95
C PRO A 15 -31.31 2.03 0.13
N LEU A 16 -31.97 0.87 -0.02
CA LEU A 16 -31.92 -0.19 0.98
C LEU A 16 -30.66 -1.05 0.82
N ARG A 17 -29.69 -0.90 1.72
CA ARG A 17 -28.40 -1.64 1.68
C ARG A 17 -28.55 -3.15 1.48
N LYS A 18 -29.50 -3.80 2.17
CA LYS A 18 -29.73 -5.25 2.07
C LYS A 18 -30.18 -5.65 0.66
N GLU A 19 -31.10 -4.88 0.08
CA GLU A 19 -31.60 -5.11 -1.26
C GLU A 19 -30.54 -4.79 -2.32
N LYS A 20 -29.83 -3.67 -2.16
CA LYS A 20 -28.69 -3.28 -3.01
C LYS A 20 -27.64 -4.39 -3.07
N ASN A 21 -27.23 -4.94 -1.92
CA ASN A 21 -26.27 -6.04 -1.87
C ASN A 21 -26.80 -7.33 -2.52
N ARG A 22 -28.10 -7.62 -2.40
CA ARG A 22 -28.72 -8.77 -3.08
C ARG A 22 -28.63 -8.61 -4.60
N GLN A 23 -28.98 -7.44 -5.10
CA GLN A 23 -28.95 -7.13 -6.53
C GLN A 23 -27.52 -7.12 -7.07
N TYR A 24 -26.56 -6.58 -6.33
CA TYR A 24 -25.15 -6.65 -6.73
C TYR A 24 -24.63 -8.08 -6.82
N LYS A 25 -25.05 -9.00 -5.94
CA LYS A 25 -24.70 -10.42 -6.07
C LYS A 25 -25.25 -11.03 -7.36
N ILE A 26 -26.51 -10.75 -7.68
CA ILE A 26 -27.13 -11.21 -8.93
C ILE A 26 -26.35 -10.65 -10.13
N TRP A 27 -26.11 -9.33 -10.16
CA TRP A 27 -25.30 -8.67 -11.19
C TRP A 27 -23.88 -9.25 -11.30
N PHE A 28 -23.28 -9.61 -10.15
CA PHE A 28 -21.96 -10.22 -10.09
C PHE A 28 -21.92 -11.59 -10.77
N GLU A 29 -22.98 -12.38 -10.63
CA GLU A 29 -23.12 -13.72 -11.22
C GLU A 29 -23.66 -13.70 -12.66
N THR A 30 -24.34 -12.62 -13.07
CA THR A 30 -24.85 -12.47 -14.44
C THR A 30 -23.71 -12.41 -15.45
N ASN A 31 -23.83 -13.22 -16.51
CA ASN A 31 -22.93 -13.18 -17.66
C ASN A 31 -23.39 -12.07 -18.61
N TYR A 32 -22.48 -11.15 -18.91
CA TYR A 32 -22.68 -10.07 -19.87
C TYR A 32 -21.78 -10.31 -21.08
N GLU A 33 -22.34 -10.24 -22.29
CA GLU A 33 -21.57 -10.43 -23.53
C GLU A 33 -20.76 -9.18 -23.90
N ASP A 34 -21.29 -8.00 -23.61
CA ASP A 34 -20.71 -6.70 -23.98
C ASP A 34 -19.95 -6.05 -22.81
N LEU A 35 -18.72 -6.49 -22.59
CA LEU A 35 -17.85 -5.98 -21.51
C LEU A 35 -17.11 -4.69 -21.93
N PRO A 36 -17.01 -3.66 -21.06
CA PRO A 36 -16.24 -2.45 -21.35
C PRO A 36 -14.78 -2.75 -21.65
N ASN A 37 -14.12 -1.87 -22.40
CA ASN A 37 -12.65 -1.87 -22.46
C ASN A 37 -12.08 -1.10 -21.25
N PHE A 38 -10.76 -1.08 -21.13
CA PHE A 38 -10.07 -0.41 -20.02
C PHE A 38 -10.37 1.09 -19.94
N ASP A 39 -10.30 1.81 -21.06
CA ASP A 39 -10.53 3.25 -21.10
C ASP A 39 -11.96 3.62 -20.68
N ASP A 40 -12.96 2.89 -21.19
CA ASP A 40 -14.37 3.05 -20.81
C ASP A 40 -14.56 2.78 -19.31
N LEU A 41 -13.90 1.74 -18.79
CA LEU A 41 -14.08 1.31 -17.41
C LEU A 41 -13.46 2.29 -16.40
N ILE A 42 -12.27 2.84 -16.67
CA ILE A 42 -11.64 3.79 -15.74
C ILE A 42 -12.39 5.12 -15.68
N VAL A 43 -12.95 5.58 -16.81
CA VAL A 43 -13.82 6.77 -16.86
C VAL A 43 -15.09 6.53 -16.05
N PHE A 44 -15.68 5.34 -16.19
CA PHE A 44 -16.82 4.94 -15.38
C PHE A 44 -16.48 4.85 -13.89
N PHE A 45 -15.34 4.24 -13.55
CA PHE A 45 -14.91 4.06 -12.17
C PHE A 45 -14.68 5.39 -11.43
N ALA A 46 -14.14 6.39 -12.14
CA ALA A 46 -13.92 7.72 -11.58
C ALA A 46 -15.23 8.47 -11.24
N SER A 47 -16.35 8.08 -11.84
CA SER A 47 -17.65 8.77 -11.70
C SER A 47 -18.72 7.94 -10.98
N SER A 48 -18.38 6.75 -10.48
CA SER A 48 -19.33 5.82 -9.86
C SER A 48 -18.96 5.47 -8.42
N ASP A 49 -19.96 4.98 -7.67
CA ASP A 49 -19.71 4.38 -6.36
C ASP A 49 -18.76 3.19 -6.52
N LYS A 50 -17.66 3.21 -5.78
CA LYS A 50 -16.65 2.15 -5.78
C LYS A 50 -17.11 1.00 -4.89
N SER A 51 -17.79 0.00 -5.47
CA SER A 51 -18.18 -1.20 -4.72
C SER A 51 -17.19 -2.35 -4.92
N TYR A 52 -17.11 -3.22 -3.90
CA TYR A 52 -16.39 -4.48 -3.98
C TYR A 52 -16.80 -5.30 -5.23
N PHE A 53 -18.09 -5.31 -5.57
CA PHE A 53 -18.62 -6.05 -6.71
C PHE A 53 -18.09 -5.51 -8.04
N LEU A 54 -18.10 -4.18 -8.23
CA LEU A 54 -17.54 -3.55 -9.43
C LEU A 54 -16.07 -3.89 -9.61
N MET A 55 -15.29 -3.76 -8.53
CA MET A 55 -13.87 -4.02 -8.55
C MET A 55 -13.56 -5.47 -8.91
N ASN A 56 -14.23 -6.43 -8.27
CA ASN A 56 -13.92 -7.86 -8.44
C ASN A 56 -14.47 -8.46 -9.75
N LYS A 57 -15.58 -7.92 -10.29
CA LYS A 57 -16.15 -8.42 -11.56
C LYS A 57 -15.43 -7.83 -12.76
N LEU A 58 -15.10 -6.54 -12.72
CA LEU A 58 -14.63 -5.81 -13.89
C LEU A 58 -13.22 -5.27 -13.72
N LEU A 59 -12.99 -4.41 -12.72
CA LEU A 59 -11.73 -3.66 -12.66
C LEU A 59 -10.51 -4.55 -12.48
N PHE A 60 -10.50 -5.41 -11.46
CA PHE A 60 -9.33 -6.21 -11.13
C PHE A 60 -9.01 -7.28 -12.18
N PRO A 61 -9.99 -8.02 -12.75
CA PRO A 61 -9.72 -8.88 -13.89
C PRO A 61 -9.15 -8.14 -15.10
N MET A 62 -9.59 -6.91 -15.35
CA MET A 62 -9.08 -6.11 -16.45
C MET A 62 -7.67 -5.57 -16.17
N LEU A 63 -7.38 -5.18 -14.92
CA LEU A 63 -6.05 -4.79 -14.49
C LEU A 63 -5.05 -5.96 -14.59
N ASP A 64 -5.46 -7.21 -14.39
CA ASP A 64 -4.58 -8.38 -14.61
C ASP A 64 -4.05 -8.37 -16.06
N GLU A 65 -4.95 -8.30 -17.05
CA GLU A 65 -4.60 -8.27 -18.48
C GLU A 65 -3.75 -7.03 -18.82
N GLU A 66 -4.19 -5.85 -18.37
CA GLU A 66 -3.51 -4.59 -18.69
C GLU A 66 -2.09 -4.53 -18.11
N LEU A 67 -1.87 -5.04 -16.89
CA LEU A 67 -0.57 -4.97 -16.25
C LEU A 67 0.40 -6.05 -16.71
N PHE A 68 -0.06 -7.30 -16.82
CA PHE A 68 0.83 -8.44 -17.00
C PHE A 68 0.98 -8.86 -18.46
N ASP A 69 -0.08 -8.72 -19.26
CA ASP A 69 -0.01 -9.05 -20.69
C ASP A 69 0.43 -7.82 -21.51
N LYS A 70 -0.13 -6.65 -21.18
CA LYS A 70 0.10 -5.42 -21.96
C LYS A 70 1.16 -4.49 -21.37
N GLN A 71 1.59 -4.69 -20.12
CA GLN A 71 2.52 -3.79 -19.42
C GLN A 71 2.07 -2.32 -19.48
N ASN A 72 0.76 -2.09 -19.36
CA ASN A 72 0.12 -0.79 -19.51
C ASN A 72 0.46 0.12 -18.31
N ARG A 73 1.25 1.16 -18.58
CA ARG A 73 1.67 2.15 -17.58
C ARG A 73 0.52 3.00 -17.06
N VAL A 74 -0.53 3.24 -17.85
CA VAL A 74 -1.72 3.99 -17.43
C VAL A 74 -2.49 3.18 -16.39
N ALA A 75 -2.69 1.88 -16.64
CA ALA A 75 -3.29 0.97 -15.67
C ALA A 75 -2.48 0.89 -14.38
N CYS A 76 -1.14 0.85 -14.50
CA CYS A 76 -0.26 0.83 -13.33
C CYS A 76 -0.40 2.10 -12.48
N ARG A 77 -0.36 3.30 -13.10
CA ARG A 77 -0.59 4.57 -12.38
C ARG A 77 -1.98 4.62 -11.74
N PHE A 78 -3.00 4.17 -12.47
CA PHE A 78 -4.39 4.21 -12.03
C PHE A 78 -4.60 3.54 -10.66
N ILE A 79 -3.90 2.43 -10.39
CA ILE A 79 -3.94 1.72 -9.11
C ILE A 79 -3.53 2.64 -7.96
N PHE A 80 -2.39 3.31 -8.08
CA PHE A 80 -1.85 4.17 -7.03
C PHE A 80 -2.62 5.49 -6.91
N THR A 81 -3.01 6.10 -8.02
CA THR A 81 -3.82 7.33 -8.01
C THR A 81 -5.18 7.15 -7.34
N ASN A 82 -5.72 5.93 -7.33
CA ASN A 82 -7.05 5.63 -6.79
C ASN A 82 -7.03 4.87 -5.45
N ASP A 83 -5.86 4.75 -4.82
CA ASP A 83 -5.68 4.01 -3.56
C ASP A 83 -6.21 2.56 -3.63
N LEU A 84 -5.85 1.86 -4.71
CA LEU A 84 -6.29 0.50 -4.98
C LEU A 84 -5.19 -0.55 -4.76
N ALA A 85 -3.98 -0.14 -4.40
CA ALA A 85 -2.82 -1.03 -4.34
C ALA A 85 -3.04 -2.23 -3.41
N GLU A 86 -3.46 -1.98 -2.16
CA GLU A 86 -3.74 -3.03 -1.17
C GLU A 86 -4.91 -3.92 -1.61
N ALA A 87 -6.04 -3.32 -2.02
CA ALA A 87 -7.22 -4.08 -2.44
C ALA A 87 -6.95 -4.95 -3.67
N TYR A 88 -6.13 -4.46 -4.61
CA TYR A 88 -5.74 -5.21 -5.79
C TYR A 88 -4.74 -6.33 -5.45
N ALA A 89 -3.78 -6.06 -4.58
CA ALA A 89 -2.86 -7.08 -4.06
C ALA A 89 -3.61 -8.22 -3.35
N ASP A 90 -4.59 -7.91 -2.50
CA ASP A 90 -5.45 -8.89 -1.84
C ASP A 90 -6.26 -9.72 -2.84
N TYR A 91 -6.83 -9.09 -3.87
CA TYR A 91 -7.49 -9.79 -4.96
C TYR A 91 -6.54 -10.76 -5.68
N ARG A 92 -5.32 -10.31 -6.02
CA ARG A 92 -4.29 -11.13 -6.70
C ARG A 92 -3.89 -12.31 -5.84
N PHE A 93 -3.69 -12.09 -4.54
CA PHE A 93 -3.38 -13.15 -3.59
C PHE A 93 -4.51 -14.18 -3.52
N LYS A 94 -5.75 -13.74 -3.33
CA LYS A 94 -6.93 -14.65 -3.24
C LYS A 94 -7.19 -15.43 -4.53
N LYS A 95 -7.03 -14.79 -5.69
CA LYS A 95 -7.38 -15.40 -6.98
C LYS A 95 -6.26 -16.26 -7.57
N HIS A 96 -5.02 -15.81 -7.44
CA HIS A 96 -3.87 -16.40 -8.14
C HIS A 96 -2.80 -16.94 -7.18
N ASN A 97 -2.94 -16.77 -5.87
CA ASN A 97 -1.93 -17.10 -4.86
C ASN A 97 -0.60 -16.37 -5.10
N ILE A 98 -0.68 -15.11 -5.56
CA ILE A 98 0.47 -14.25 -5.85
C ILE A 98 0.68 -13.25 -4.70
N PRO A 99 1.91 -13.12 -4.16
CA PRO A 99 2.20 -12.19 -3.07
C PRO A 99 1.98 -10.72 -3.44
N GLU A 100 1.65 -9.91 -2.44
CA GLU A 100 1.43 -8.46 -2.55
C GLU A 100 2.61 -7.69 -3.18
N ASN A 101 3.85 -8.12 -2.87
CA ASN A 101 5.06 -7.49 -3.40
C ASN A 101 5.21 -7.58 -4.94
N ASP A 102 4.46 -8.45 -5.61
CA ASP A 102 4.50 -8.58 -7.08
C ASP A 102 4.02 -7.30 -7.77
N VAL A 103 2.95 -6.67 -7.26
CA VAL A 103 2.38 -5.44 -7.82
C VAL A 103 3.36 -4.28 -7.67
N LEU A 104 3.99 -4.14 -6.50
CA LEU A 104 5.02 -3.11 -6.27
C LEU A 104 6.26 -3.32 -7.12
N THR A 105 6.73 -4.58 -7.24
CA THR A 105 7.87 -4.92 -8.10
C THR A 105 7.59 -4.56 -9.55
N LEU A 106 6.39 -4.88 -10.05
CA LEU A 106 5.97 -4.51 -11.39
C LEU A 106 5.88 -2.98 -11.55
N ALA A 107 5.31 -2.28 -10.57
CA ALA A 107 5.20 -0.82 -10.60
C ALA A 107 6.56 -0.13 -10.64
N GLN A 108 7.53 -0.61 -9.87
CA GLN A 108 8.91 -0.12 -9.91
C GLN A 108 9.54 -0.31 -11.31
N LYS A 109 9.17 -1.35 -12.06
CA LYS A 109 9.63 -1.53 -13.44
C LYS A 109 8.91 -0.59 -14.42
N LEU A 110 7.58 -0.46 -14.29
CA LEU A 110 6.76 0.26 -15.27
C LEU A 110 6.75 1.78 -15.06
N ILE A 111 6.78 2.23 -13.80
CA ILE A 111 6.60 3.62 -13.38
C ILE A 111 7.54 4.03 -12.20
N PRO A 112 8.86 3.71 -12.26
CA PRO A 112 9.79 3.79 -11.12
C PRO A 112 9.82 5.11 -10.34
N ASN A 113 9.65 6.23 -11.04
CA ASN A 113 9.75 7.58 -10.49
C ASN A 113 8.44 8.36 -10.66
N SER A 114 7.31 7.66 -10.77
CA SER A 114 6.03 8.37 -10.84
C SER A 114 5.68 8.94 -9.47
N PRO A 115 5.14 10.18 -9.39
CA PRO A 115 4.77 10.79 -8.11
C PRO A 115 3.85 9.90 -7.29
N GLU A 116 2.92 9.19 -7.93
CA GLU A 116 1.92 8.35 -7.28
C GLU A 116 2.54 7.11 -6.64
N LEU A 117 3.55 6.50 -7.28
CA LEU A 117 4.29 5.37 -6.71
C LEU A 117 5.21 5.84 -5.57
N LEU A 118 5.87 6.98 -5.74
CA LEU A 118 6.72 7.57 -4.70
C LEU A 118 5.89 7.91 -3.45
N GLU A 119 4.72 8.53 -3.63
CA GLU A 119 3.79 8.85 -2.55
C GLU A 119 3.32 7.59 -1.82
N TYR A 120 2.94 6.54 -2.55
CA TYR A 120 2.53 5.28 -1.94
C TYR A 120 3.68 4.62 -1.12
N ARG A 121 4.89 4.58 -1.67
CA ARG A 121 6.08 4.04 -0.95
C ARG A 121 6.43 4.89 0.27
N TYR A 122 6.31 6.21 0.17
CA TYR A 122 6.48 7.12 1.29
C TYR A 122 5.53 6.76 2.44
N GLN A 123 4.24 6.59 2.15
CA GLN A 123 3.22 6.23 3.14
C GLN A 123 3.47 4.85 3.77
N LEU A 124 3.91 3.86 2.99
CA LEU A 124 4.31 2.55 3.53
C LEU A 124 5.46 2.67 4.53
N LEU A 125 6.49 3.46 4.20
CA LEU A 125 7.63 3.70 5.09
C LEU A 125 7.21 4.50 6.34
N GLN A 126 6.31 5.47 6.21
CA GLN A 126 5.75 6.17 7.37
C GLN A 126 5.05 5.20 8.32
N ASN A 127 4.20 4.31 7.80
CA ASN A 127 3.52 3.30 8.61
C ASN A 127 4.51 2.33 9.25
N TYR A 128 5.53 1.90 8.51
CA TYR A 128 6.60 1.06 9.02
C TYR A 128 7.31 1.72 10.22
N PHE A 129 7.71 2.99 10.11
CA PHE A 129 8.40 3.67 11.20
C PHE A 129 7.49 4.01 12.37
N ALA A 130 6.24 4.42 12.10
CA ALA A 130 5.25 4.61 13.15
C ALA A 130 5.10 3.33 13.98
N PHE A 131 5.05 2.16 13.33
CA PHE A 131 5.04 0.87 14.01
C PHE A 131 6.37 0.56 14.71
N ALA A 132 7.51 0.72 14.06
CA ALA A 132 8.81 0.35 14.63
C ALA A 132 9.15 1.13 15.92
N PHE A 133 8.70 2.39 16.01
CA PHE A 133 9.08 3.31 17.08
C PHE A 133 7.97 3.59 18.12
N HIS A 134 6.77 3.02 18.00
CA HIS A 134 5.67 3.37 18.91
C HIS A 134 5.91 3.00 20.38
N GLU A 135 6.86 2.10 20.64
CA GLU A 135 7.22 1.68 22.00
C GLU A 135 8.46 2.39 22.54
N ILE A 136 9.06 3.35 21.83
CA ILE A 136 10.22 4.09 22.35
C ILE A 136 9.86 4.77 23.68
N PRO A 137 10.71 4.66 24.72
CA PRO A 137 12.07 4.10 24.71
C PRO A 137 12.17 2.65 25.25
N SER A 138 11.09 1.87 25.26
CA SER A 138 11.13 0.45 25.65
C SER A 138 11.94 -0.39 24.66
N GLY A 139 11.87 -0.06 23.37
CA GLY A 139 12.66 -0.71 22.33
C GLY A 139 12.22 -0.29 20.94
N ILE A 140 12.92 -0.81 19.93
CA ILE A 140 12.50 -0.72 18.52
C ILE A 140 11.90 -2.07 18.15
N LEU A 141 10.73 -2.07 17.53
CA LEU A 141 10.03 -3.29 17.14
C LEU A 141 10.37 -3.78 15.74
N HIS A 142 10.36 -5.09 15.58
CA HIS A 142 10.30 -5.82 14.31
C HIS A 142 9.25 -6.92 14.42
N GLY A 143 8.11 -6.73 13.75
CA GLY A 143 6.93 -7.58 13.97
C GLY A 143 6.46 -7.51 15.44
N MET A 144 6.25 -8.66 16.07
CA MET A 144 5.79 -8.73 17.48
C MET A 144 6.92 -8.66 18.51
N ASN A 145 8.17 -8.56 18.08
CA ASN A 145 9.34 -8.62 18.96
C ASN A 145 10.18 -7.34 18.87
N GLY A 146 11.10 -7.16 19.82
CA GLY A 146 12.17 -6.17 19.66
C GLY A 146 13.10 -6.56 18.51
N ALA A 147 13.48 -5.58 17.69
CA ALA A 147 14.39 -5.77 16.57
C ALA A 147 15.75 -6.29 17.05
N THR A 148 16.31 -7.26 16.35
CA THR A 148 17.70 -7.68 16.47
C THR A 148 18.66 -6.62 15.91
N VAL A 149 19.96 -6.84 16.06
CA VAL A 149 20.99 -5.94 15.48
C VAL A 149 20.89 -5.88 13.95
N ASP A 150 20.60 -7.00 13.28
CA ASP A 150 20.54 -7.03 11.82
C ASP A 150 19.23 -6.43 11.32
N GLU A 151 18.09 -6.71 11.95
CA GLU A 151 16.80 -6.05 11.65
C GLU A 151 16.86 -4.53 11.89
N ALA A 152 17.59 -4.08 12.92
CA ALA A 152 17.81 -2.64 13.13
C ALA A 152 18.67 -1.99 12.03
N LYS A 153 19.62 -2.73 11.43
CA LYS A 153 20.35 -2.24 10.25
C LYS A 153 19.46 -2.20 9.01
N GLU A 154 18.57 -3.17 8.84
CA GLU A 154 17.56 -3.12 7.77
C GLU A 154 16.65 -1.90 7.94
N GLY A 155 16.25 -1.57 9.17
CA GLY A 155 15.52 -0.34 9.49
C GLY A 155 16.29 0.94 9.14
N LEU A 156 17.62 0.96 9.31
CA LEU A 156 18.47 2.07 8.85
C LEU A 156 18.47 2.19 7.32
N HIS A 157 18.54 1.08 6.58
CA HIS A 157 18.44 1.11 5.12
C HIS A 157 17.07 1.58 4.63
N ALA A 158 15.98 1.14 5.28
CA ALA A 158 14.65 1.68 5.02
C ALA A 158 14.58 3.20 5.30
N LEU A 159 15.33 3.68 6.31
CA LEU A 159 15.35 5.11 6.65
C LEU A 159 16.13 5.93 5.60
N GLU A 160 17.16 5.35 4.99
CA GLU A 160 17.86 5.93 3.84
C GLU A 160 16.90 6.07 2.64
N GLU A 161 16.13 5.02 2.35
CA GLU A 161 15.10 5.06 1.31
C GLU A 161 14.04 6.14 1.60
N TYR A 162 13.53 6.19 2.83
CA TYR A 162 12.55 7.20 3.24
C TYR A 162 13.11 8.62 3.07
N THR A 163 14.36 8.85 3.46
CA THR A 163 15.02 10.15 3.31
C THR A 163 15.09 10.58 1.84
N GLU A 164 15.46 9.65 0.94
CA GLU A 164 15.55 9.94 -0.49
C GLU A 164 14.18 10.18 -1.12
N ILE A 165 13.16 9.39 -0.75
CA ILE A 165 11.79 9.61 -1.22
C ILE A 165 11.24 10.95 -0.69
N SER A 166 11.43 11.27 0.59
CA SER A 166 11.06 12.58 1.16
C SER A 166 11.69 13.72 0.37
N LYS A 167 12.96 13.59 -0.04
CA LYS A 167 13.63 14.59 -0.87
C LYS A 167 13.00 14.72 -2.26
N GLN A 168 12.68 13.61 -2.91
CA GLN A 168 12.06 13.61 -4.25
C GLN A 168 10.66 14.22 -4.23
N LEU A 169 9.90 14.01 -3.15
CA LEU A 169 8.56 14.57 -2.97
C LEU A 169 8.56 16.01 -2.43
N GLY A 170 9.72 16.54 -2.00
CA GLY A 170 9.81 17.88 -1.40
C GLY A 170 9.47 17.93 0.10
N TYR A 171 9.40 16.78 0.76
CA TYR A 171 9.07 16.59 2.17
C TYR A 171 10.30 16.48 3.09
N LEU A 172 11.50 16.74 2.60
CA LEU A 172 12.71 16.53 3.41
C LEU A 172 12.78 17.49 4.60
N GLU A 173 12.44 18.77 4.41
CA GLU A 173 12.52 19.78 5.46
C GLU A 173 11.58 19.48 6.62
N GLU A 174 10.32 19.13 6.31
CA GLU A 174 9.32 18.74 7.32
C GLU A 174 9.68 17.44 8.06
N ASN A 175 10.37 16.51 7.40
CA ASN A 175 10.73 15.21 7.98
C ASN A 175 12.10 15.20 8.67
N GLN A 176 12.90 16.26 8.54
CA GLN A 176 14.32 16.25 8.92
C GLN A 176 14.53 15.93 10.41
N GLU A 177 13.71 16.49 11.29
CA GLU A 177 13.78 16.24 12.73
C GLU A 177 13.48 14.77 13.05
N ALA A 178 12.35 14.25 12.53
CA ALA A 178 11.95 12.86 12.71
C ALA A 178 13.01 11.88 12.16
N ILE A 179 13.53 12.11 10.96
CA ILE A 179 14.59 11.29 10.35
C ILE A 179 15.85 11.27 11.23
N THR A 180 16.25 12.42 11.76
CA THR A 180 17.42 12.53 12.63
C THR A 180 17.22 11.78 13.94
N GLN A 181 16.03 11.89 14.52
CA GLN A 181 15.67 11.20 15.75
C GLN A 181 15.60 9.68 15.56
N MET A 182 14.91 9.19 14.53
CA MET A 182 14.83 7.77 14.18
C MET A 182 16.22 7.17 13.96
N ARG A 183 17.09 7.88 13.23
CA ARG A 183 18.49 7.47 13.02
C ARG A 183 19.24 7.34 14.33
N THR A 184 19.03 8.28 15.26
CA THR A 184 19.67 8.25 16.58
C THR A 184 19.21 7.03 17.38
N TYR A 185 17.89 6.77 17.42
CA TYR A 185 17.36 5.61 18.13
C TYR A 185 17.86 4.29 17.57
N TYR A 186 17.92 4.11 16.24
CA TYR A 186 18.48 2.88 15.65
C TYR A 186 19.92 2.64 16.09
N HIS A 187 20.79 3.66 16.06
CA HIS A 187 22.17 3.51 16.50
C HIS A 187 22.28 3.20 18.00
N GLN A 188 21.48 3.89 18.84
CA GLN A 188 21.42 3.61 20.28
C GLN A 188 20.96 2.18 20.55
N TRP A 189 19.92 1.71 19.85
CA TRP A 189 19.40 0.36 19.98
C TRP A 189 20.43 -0.70 19.60
N ILE A 190 21.12 -0.51 18.47
CA ILE A 190 22.20 -1.41 18.03
C ILE A 190 23.32 -1.48 19.08
N ASN A 191 23.72 -0.34 19.65
CA ASN A 191 24.76 -0.31 20.67
C ASN A 191 24.30 -0.97 21.98
N TYR A 192 23.06 -0.69 22.39
CA TYR A 192 22.42 -1.32 23.55
C TYR A 192 22.43 -2.85 23.45
N LEU A 193 21.99 -3.40 22.32
CA LEU A 193 21.99 -4.85 22.10
C LEU A 193 23.40 -5.46 22.13
N LYS A 194 24.41 -4.73 21.64
CA LYS A 194 25.81 -5.18 21.64
C LYS A 194 26.47 -5.17 23.01
N MET A 195 26.00 -4.33 23.94
CA MET A 195 26.55 -4.29 25.31
C MET A 195 26.28 -5.57 26.08
N ASN A 196 25.27 -6.36 25.67
CA ASN A 196 24.89 -7.64 26.28
C ASN A 196 24.68 -7.55 27.80
N ASP A 197 24.23 -6.38 28.28
CA ASP A 197 23.92 -6.13 29.68
C ASP A 197 22.40 -6.03 29.85
N SER A 198 21.78 -7.15 30.20
CA SER A 198 20.32 -7.23 30.40
C SER A 198 19.85 -6.59 31.70
N SER A 199 20.75 -6.03 32.52
CA SER A 199 20.37 -5.40 33.80
C SER A 199 19.89 -3.96 33.65
N ILE A 200 20.16 -3.33 32.49
CA ILE A 200 19.79 -1.95 32.19
C ILE A 200 18.72 -2.00 31.10
N PRO A 201 17.49 -1.49 31.32
CA PRO A 201 16.50 -1.40 30.25
C PRO A 201 16.90 -0.33 29.22
N PHE A 202 16.48 -0.48 27.97
CA PHE A 202 16.78 0.49 26.90
C PHE A 202 16.35 1.92 27.27
N SER A 203 15.24 2.06 27.99
CA SER A 203 14.73 3.34 28.49
C SER A 203 15.64 4.09 29.46
N GLU A 204 16.55 3.38 30.13
CA GLU A 204 17.62 3.97 30.94
C GLU A 204 18.89 4.18 30.14
N TYR A 205 19.17 3.31 29.16
CA TYR A 205 20.30 3.47 28.25
C TYR A 205 20.20 4.76 27.43
N THR A 206 19.02 5.09 26.89
CA THR A 206 18.78 6.29 26.07
C THR A 206 18.89 7.61 26.85
N LYS A 207 18.93 7.56 28.19
CA LYS A 207 19.14 8.73 29.07
C LYS A 207 20.61 9.00 29.37
N LYS A 208 21.52 8.08 29.02
CA LYS A 208 22.95 8.28 29.22
C LYS A 208 23.45 9.29 28.17
N PRO A 209 24.16 10.36 28.58
CA PRO A 209 24.64 11.40 27.68
C PRO A 209 25.68 10.88 26.68
#